data_AF-A0A7S3J443-F1
#
_entry.id   AF-A0A7S3J443-F1
#
_cell.length_a   1.000
_cell.length_b   1.000
_cell.length_c   1.000
_cell.angle_alpha   90.00
_cell.angle_beta   90.00
_cell.angle_gamma   90.00
#
_symmetry.space_group_name_H-M   'P 1'
#
loop_
_entity.id
_entity.type
_entity.pdbx_description
1 polymer ?
#
loop_
_entity_poly.entity_id
_entity_poly.type
_entity_poly.pdbx_seq_one_letter_code
_entity_poly.pdbx_strand_id
1 'polypeptide(L)'
;MMSDSFKKSIDDILSDENRLKAVADKQFDKYDEDGSGTIDIKEFRTEIQALYTKLGKKPPTKRKIHEMMEKIDKNGDMLIDREEYVAHVKFILEGMRDGTLGV
;
A
#
# COMPACT_ATOMS: atom_id res chain seq x y z
N MET A 1 18.40 10.94 4.90
CA MET A 1 18.71 9.63 4.30
C MET A 1 18.06 8.55 5.16
N MET A 2 17.43 7.55 4.54
CA MET A 2 16.91 6.36 5.25
C MET A 2 18.08 5.62 5.92
N SER A 3 17.90 5.11 7.15
CA SER A 3 18.96 4.40 7.87
C SER A 3 19.19 3.00 7.30
N ASP A 4 20.42 2.49 7.40
CA ASP A 4 20.77 1.14 6.94
C ASP A 4 19.97 0.05 7.67
N SER A 5 19.60 0.31 8.93
CA SER A 5 18.71 -0.57 9.70
C SER A 5 17.32 -0.68 9.09
N PHE A 6 16.79 0.39 8.49
CA PHE A 6 15.47 0.38 7.88
C PHE A 6 15.48 -0.37 6.54
N LYS A 7 16.50 -0.13 5.71
CA LYS A 7 16.70 -0.86 4.43
C LYS A 7 16.81 -2.36 4.65
N LYS A 8 17.59 -2.79 5.65
CA LYS A 8 17.74 -4.21 6.00
C LYS A 8 16.41 -4.86 6.38
N SER A 9 15.56 -4.17 7.14
CA SER A 9 14.21 -4.67 7.46
C SER A 9 13.33 -4.82 6.21
N ILE A 10 13.45 -3.92 5.24
CA ILE A 10 12.73 -4.04 3.96
C ILE A 10 13.25 -5.24 3.17
N ASP A 11 14.57 -5.43 3.08
CA ASP A 11 15.16 -6.57 2.37
C ASP A 11 14.74 -7.91 2.98
N ASP A 12 14.65 -7.99 4.31
CA ASP A 12 14.15 -9.16 5.04
C ASP A 12 12.66 -9.48 4.75
N ILE A 13 11.87 -8.49 4.35
CA ILE A 13 10.46 -8.67 3.94
C ILE A 13 10.39 -9.03 2.46
N LEU A 14 11.16 -8.35 1.61
CA LEU A 14 11.17 -8.56 0.16
C LEU A 14 11.82 -9.88 -0.26
N SER A 15 12.72 -10.43 0.54
CA SER A 15 13.38 -11.72 0.27
C SER A 15 12.50 -12.95 0.52
N ASP A 16 11.38 -12.80 1.22
CA ASP A 16 10.44 -13.88 1.53
C ASP A 16 9.02 -13.50 1.10
N GLU A 17 8.53 -14.17 0.06
CA GLU A 17 7.19 -13.93 -0.48
C GLU A 17 6.09 -14.17 0.57
N ASN A 18 6.26 -15.14 1.48
CA ASN A 18 5.29 -15.39 2.54
C ASN A 18 5.27 -14.26 3.56
N ARG A 19 6.43 -13.65 3.86
CA ARG A 19 6.49 -12.47 4.74
C ARG A 19 5.85 -11.27 4.08
N LEU A 20 6.16 -11.02 2.81
CA LEU A 20 5.53 -9.95 2.04
C LEU A 20 4.00 -10.12 2.01
N LYS A 21 3.52 -11.32 1.69
CA LYS A 21 2.09 -11.66 1.72
C LYS A 21 1.50 -11.46 3.11
N ALA A 22 2.11 -11.99 4.16
CA ALA A 22 1.61 -11.81 5.52
C ALA A 22 1.53 -10.35 5.96
N VAL A 23 2.49 -9.50 5.57
CA VAL A 23 2.46 -8.06 5.83
C VAL A 23 1.34 -7.39 5.03
N ALA A 24 1.21 -7.73 3.75
CA ALA A 24 0.18 -7.21 2.88
C ALA A 24 -1.23 -7.64 3.34
N ASP A 25 -1.46 -8.93 3.57
CA ASP A 25 -2.73 -9.48 4.06
C ASP A 25 -3.15 -8.85 5.38
N LYS A 26 -2.22 -8.69 6.33
CA LYS A 26 -2.54 -8.02 7.59
C LYS A 26 -2.97 -6.56 7.43
N GLN A 27 -2.44 -5.86 6.42
CA GLN A 27 -2.90 -4.50 6.10
C GLN A 27 -4.20 -4.54 5.29
N PHE A 28 -4.34 -5.50 4.38
CA PHE A 28 -5.54 -5.71 3.58
C PHE A 28 -6.77 -5.94 4.46
N ASP A 29 -6.67 -6.87 5.42
CA ASP A 29 -7.74 -7.19 6.37
C ASP A 29 -8.11 -6.00 7.28
N LYS A 30 -7.20 -5.02 7.42
CA LYS A 30 -7.48 -3.78 8.15
C LYS A 30 -8.26 -2.78 7.27
N TYR A 31 -8.18 -2.90 5.96
CA TYR A 31 -8.77 -1.96 5.00
C TYR A 31 -10.08 -2.47 4.40
N ASP A 32 -10.20 -3.78 4.21
CA ASP A 32 -11.44 -4.49 3.87
C ASP A 32 -12.37 -4.48 5.10
N GLU A 33 -13.04 -3.36 5.32
CA GLU A 33 -13.88 -3.13 6.51
C GLU A 33 -15.16 -3.96 6.45
N ASP A 34 -15.66 -4.22 5.23
CA ASP A 34 -16.87 -4.99 5.00
C ASP A 34 -16.63 -6.49 4.80
N GLY A 35 -15.36 -6.91 4.66
CA GLY A 35 -14.98 -8.31 4.50
C GLY A 35 -15.36 -8.87 3.13
N SER A 36 -15.49 -8.02 2.12
CA SER A 36 -15.81 -8.41 0.74
C SER A 36 -14.68 -9.19 0.07
N GLY A 37 -13.46 -9.13 0.61
CA GLY A 37 -12.26 -9.69 -0.01
C GLY A 37 -11.66 -8.80 -1.09
N THR A 38 -12.16 -7.57 -1.22
CA THR A 38 -11.69 -6.52 -2.14
C THR A 38 -11.71 -5.17 -1.43
N ILE A 39 -10.81 -4.25 -1.80
CA ILE A 39 -10.83 -2.89 -1.25
C ILE A 39 -11.46 -1.96 -2.29
N ASP A 40 -12.58 -1.34 -1.93
CA ASP A 40 -13.23 -0.34 -2.77
C ASP A 40 -12.59 1.06 -2.66
N ILE A 41 -12.98 1.97 -3.53
CA ILE A 41 -12.43 3.35 -3.54
C ILE A 41 -12.70 4.12 -2.23
N LYS A 42 -13.79 3.80 -1.51
CA LYS A 42 -14.15 4.47 -0.25
C LYS A 42 -13.26 3.96 0.87
N GLU A 43 -13.06 2.65 0.96
CA GLU A 43 -12.17 2.00 1.91
C GLU A 43 -10.73 2.46 1.72
N PHE A 44 -10.24 2.41 0.47
CA PHE A 44 -8.91 2.92 0.12
C PHE A 44 -8.74 4.40 0.50
N ARG A 45 -9.77 5.22 0.27
CA ARG A 45 -9.74 6.64 0.62
C ARG A 45 -9.65 6.85 2.13
N THR A 46 -10.46 6.15 2.92
CA THR A 46 -10.50 6.27 4.38
C THR A 46 -9.14 5.93 4.97
N GLU A 47 -8.53 4.85 4.51
CA GLU A 47 -7.23 4.45 5.01
C GLU A 47 -6.13 5.43 4.60
N ILE A 48 -6.06 5.82 3.32
CA ILE A 48 -5.03 6.77 2.86
C ILE A 48 -5.13 8.08 3.65
N GLN A 49 -6.34 8.54 3.98
CA GLN A 49 -6.52 9.70 4.86
C GLN A 49 -6.00 9.43 6.29
N ALA A 50 -6.27 8.25 6.85
CA ALA A 50 -5.78 7.87 8.18
C ALA A 50 -4.25 7.79 8.23
N LEU A 51 -3.61 7.19 7.22
CA LEU A 51 -2.16 7.10 7.10
C LEU A 51 -1.51 8.49 7.01
N TYR A 52 -2.02 9.36 6.15
CA TYR A 52 -1.48 10.72 6.02
C TYR A 52 -1.66 11.53 7.31
N THR A 53 -2.81 11.40 7.99
CA THR A 53 -3.06 12.04 9.28
C THR A 53 -2.07 11.56 10.34
N LYS A 54 -1.80 10.24 10.42
CA LYS A 54 -0.79 9.67 11.34
C LYS A 54 0.62 10.16 11.04
N LEU A 55 0.94 10.39 9.76
CA LEU A 55 2.22 10.94 9.32
C LEU A 55 2.32 12.47 9.47
N GLY A 56 1.28 13.15 9.98
CA GLY A 56 1.25 14.60 10.08
C GLY A 56 1.22 15.31 8.72
N LYS A 57 0.85 14.60 7.65
CA LYS A 57 0.76 15.12 6.27
C LYS A 57 -0.67 15.45 5.91
N LYS A 58 -0.84 16.43 5.01
CA LYS A 58 -2.15 16.77 4.45
C LYS A 58 -2.67 15.60 3.61
N PRO A 59 -3.91 15.11 3.85
CA PRO A 59 -4.46 14.02 3.07
C PRO A 59 -4.52 14.36 1.57
N PRO A 60 -4.26 13.37 0.69
CA PRO A 60 -4.34 13.57 -0.75
C PRO A 60 -5.77 13.89 -1.20
N THR A 61 -5.89 14.55 -2.36
CA THR A 61 -7.20 14.90 -2.93
C THR A 61 -7.91 13.66 -3.45
N LYS A 62 -9.24 13.72 -3.61
CA LYS A 62 -10.03 12.62 -4.21
C LYS A 62 -9.48 12.19 -5.57
N ARG A 63 -9.09 13.14 -6.42
CA ARG A 63 -8.46 12.87 -7.72
C ARG A 63 -7.16 12.09 -7.56
N LYS A 64 -6.33 12.47 -6.58
CA LYS A 64 -5.06 11.78 -6.35
C LYS A 64 -5.25 10.34 -5.86
N ILE A 65 -6.28 10.12 -5.03
CA ILE A 65 -6.63 8.79 -4.54
C ILE A 65 -7.14 7.91 -5.70
N HIS A 66 -7.95 8.47 -6.60
CA HIS A 66 -8.36 7.79 -7.83
C HIS A 66 -7.17 7.41 -8.70
N GLU A 67 -6.25 8.34 -8.97
CA GLU A 67 -5.00 8.06 -9.73
C GLU A 67 -4.12 7.01 -9.03
N MET A 68 -4.17 6.92 -7.70
CA MET A 68 -3.43 5.90 -6.96
C MET A 68 -4.10 4.53 -7.11
N MET A 69 -5.43 4.48 -7.05
CA MET A 69 -6.21 3.27 -7.25
C MET A 69 -6.00 2.71 -8.66
N GLU A 70 -6.16 3.52 -9.70
CA GLU A 70 -5.93 3.13 -11.11
C GLU A 70 -4.51 2.60 -11.39
N LYS A 71 -3.52 2.95 -10.56
CA LYS A 71 -2.17 2.42 -10.70
C LYS A 71 -2.02 1.02 -10.09
N ILE A 72 -2.82 0.73 -9.09
CA ILE A 72 -2.83 -0.53 -8.34
C ILE A 72 -3.71 -1.53 -9.08
N ASP A 73 -4.95 -1.13 -9.36
CA ASP A 73 -5.95 -1.87 -10.13
C ASP A 73 -5.40 -2.20 -11.52
N LYS A 74 -5.06 -3.47 -11.73
CA LYS A 74 -4.51 -3.99 -12.99
C LYS A 74 -5.59 -4.55 -13.88
N ASN A 75 -6.66 -5.07 -13.29
CA ASN A 75 -7.72 -5.75 -14.01
C ASN A 75 -8.79 -4.76 -14.54
N GLY A 76 -8.81 -3.53 -14.02
CA GLY A 76 -9.69 -2.42 -14.41
C GLY A 76 -11.10 -2.49 -13.83
N ASP A 77 -11.31 -3.25 -12.76
CA ASP A 77 -12.63 -3.44 -12.12
C ASP A 77 -12.95 -2.35 -11.07
N MET A 78 -12.02 -1.42 -10.82
CA MET A 78 -12.11 -0.40 -9.79
C MET A 78 -12.27 -0.97 -8.38
N LEU A 79 -11.76 -2.16 -8.15
CA LEU A 79 -11.54 -2.80 -6.86
C LEU A 79 -10.04 -3.12 -6.76
N ILE A 80 -9.56 -3.32 -5.53
CA ILE A 80 -8.21 -3.82 -5.31
C ILE A 80 -8.34 -5.18 -4.65
N ASP A 81 -7.96 -6.23 -5.37
CA ASP A 81 -7.89 -7.57 -4.79
C ASP A 81 -6.59 -7.78 -3.98
N ARG A 82 -6.48 -8.92 -3.31
CA ARG A 82 -5.31 -9.25 -2.48
C ARG A 82 -4.02 -9.30 -3.29
N GLU A 83 -4.08 -9.78 -4.52
CA GLU A 83 -2.91 -9.99 -5.37
C GLU A 83 -2.37 -8.65 -5.87
N GLU A 84 -3.26 -7.77 -6.29
CA GLU A 84 -2.98 -6.38 -6.64
C GLU A 84 -2.42 -5.60 -5.46
N TYR A 85 -2.99 -5.79 -4.27
CA TYR A 85 -2.52 -5.15 -3.05
C TYR A 85 -1.10 -5.62 -2.67
N VAL A 86 -0.81 -6.92 -2.72
CA VAL A 86 0.53 -7.48 -2.47
C VAL A 86 1.55 -6.91 -3.46
N ALA A 87 1.20 -6.86 -4.75
CA ALA A 87 2.07 -6.29 -5.78
C ALA A 87 2.34 -4.80 -5.52
N HIS A 88 1.33 -4.05 -5.07
CA HIS A 88 1.49 -2.65 -4.70
C HIS A 88 2.41 -2.46 -3.48
N VAL A 89 2.21 -3.23 -2.41
CA VAL A 89 3.07 -3.17 -1.21
C VAL A 89 4.52 -3.46 -1.57
N LYS A 90 4.76 -4.46 -2.43
CA LYS A 90 6.10 -4.78 -2.94
C LYS A 90 6.74 -3.58 -3.63
N PHE A 91 6.02 -2.97 -4.58
CA PHE A 91 6.50 -1.80 -5.31
C PHE A 91 6.82 -0.63 -4.38
N ILE A 92 6.00 -0.39 -3.36
CA ILE A 92 6.23 0.66 -2.38
C ILE A 92 7.48 0.39 -1.54
N LEU A 93 7.64 -0.85 -1.05
CA LEU A 93 8.79 -1.24 -0.25
C LEU A 93 10.10 -1.14 -1.06
N GLU A 94 10.11 -1.60 -2.31
CA GLU A 94 11.25 -1.43 -3.22
C GLU A 94 11.58 0.06 -3.43
N GLY A 95 10.56 0.89 -3.67
CA GLY A 95 10.74 2.32 -3.84
C GLY A 95 11.23 3.05 -2.58
N MET A 96 10.83 2.60 -1.39
CA MET A 96 11.32 3.10 -0.10
C MET A 96 12.76 2.67 0.18
N ARG A 97 13.12 1.42 -0.16
CA ARG A 97 14.50 0.90 -0.05
C ARG A 97 15.45 1.69 -0.94
N ASP A 98 15.05 1.91 -2.19
CA ASP A 98 15.88 2.53 -3.22
C ASP A 98 15.85 4.07 -3.14
N GLY A 99 14.93 4.63 -2.34
CA GLY A 99 14.75 6.08 -2.18
C GLY A 99 14.18 6.75 -3.44
N THR A 100 13.54 5.97 -4.32
CA THR A 100 12.97 6.43 -5.60
C THR A 100 11.54 6.95 -5.46
N LEU A 101 10.85 6.59 -4.38
CA LEU A 101 9.61 7.24 -3.98
C LEU A 101 9.92 8.60 -3.37
N GLY A 102 10.03 9.60 -4.24
CA GLY A 102 10.14 11.01 -3.84
C GLY A 102 8.93 11.42 -3.02
N VAL A 103 9.13 11.58 -1.71
CA VAL A 103 8.23 12.26 -0.78
C VAL A 103 8.76 13.64 -0.42
#